data_AF-A0A0C7LFU4-F1
#
_entry.id   AF-A0A0C7LFU4-F1
#
_cell.length_a   1.000
_cell.length_b   1.000
_cell.length_c   1.000
_cell.angle_alpha   90.00
_cell.angle_beta   90.00
_cell.angle_gamma   90.00
#
_symmetry.space_group_name_H-M   'P 1'
#
loop_
_entity.id
_entity.type
_entity.pdbx_description
1 polymer ?
#
loop_
_entity_poly.entity_id
_entity_poly.type
_entity_poly.pdbx_seq_one_letter_code
_entity_poly.pdbx_strand_id
1 'polypeptide(L)'
;MKKRYIIVLLVLIVLCFSLFVIKQNEKDEKIDYKSKNYEKKIEPISKELAIKVLKSKYGNKVSNTEEDIKQVGDEYIVDVHVSVEDEEEGSLQAHVHDQSLGEQKINIYTGELVEEQKK
;
A
#
# COMPACT_ATOMS: atom_id res chain seq x y z
N MET A 1 -33.52 72.50 -2.64
CA MET A 1 -33.90 71.15 -2.16
C MET A 1 -33.47 70.01 -3.10
N LYS A 2 -33.53 70.16 -4.42
CA LYS A 2 -33.19 69.11 -5.42
C LYS A 2 -31.75 68.55 -5.33
N LYS A 3 -30.75 69.39 -5.02
CA LYS A 3 -29.34 68.96 -4.89
C LYS A 3 -29.07 68.03 -3.70
N ARG A 4 -29.87 68.12 -2.62
CA ARG A 4 -29.72 67.25 -1.44
C ARG A 4 -30.20 65.82 -1.73
N TYR A 5 -31.24 65.66 -2.55
CA TYR A 5 -31.74 64.35 -2.98
C TYR A 5 -30.73 63.60 -3.87
N ILE A 6 -29.94 64.32 -4.68
CA ILE A 6 -28.89 63.72 -5.52
C ILE A 6 -27.78 63.09 -4.66
N ILE A 7 -27.40 63.77 -3.57
CA ILE A 7 -26.38 63.26 -2.64
C ILE A 7 -26.89 62.02 -1.90
N VAL A 8 -28.14 62.04 -1.45
CA VAL A 8 -28.76 60.88 -0.78
C VAL A 8 -28.85 59.68 -1.73
N LEU A 9 -29.21 59.90 -3.00
CA LEU A 9 -29.25 58.84 -4.01
C LEU A 9 -27.87 58.22 -4.25
N LEU A 10 -26.82 59.05 -4.32
CA LEU A 10 -25.43 58.59 -4.49
C LEU A 10 -24.96 57.72 -3.33
N VAL A 11 -25.24 58.12 -2.09
CA VAL A 11 -24.88 57.34 -0.89
C VAL A 11 -25.59 55.98 -0.88
N LEU A 12 -26.85 55.94 -1.30
CA LEU A 12 -27.65 54.71 -1.38
C LEU A 12 -27.09 53.73 -2.42
N ILE A 13 -26.59 54.23 -3.55
CA ILE A 13 -25.94 53.41 -4.58
C ILE A 13 -24.64 52.80 -4.05
N VAL A 14 -23.80 53.58 -3.38
CA VAL A 14 -22.53 53.06 -2.81
C VAL A 14 -22.77 51.98 -1.76
N LEU A 15 -23.79 52.15 -0.91
CA LEU A 15 -24.21 51.13 0.07
C LEU A 15 -24.71 49.84 -0.57
N CYS A 16 -25.47 49.92 -1.67
CA CYS A 16 -25.89 48.74 -2.41
C CYS A 16 -24.71 48.00 -3.07
N PHE A 17 -23.74 48.73 -3.61
CA PHE A 17 -22.56 48.15 -4.24
C PHE A 17 -21.62 47.49 -3.22
N SER A 18 -21.44 48.06 -2.02
CA SER A 18 -20.58 47.46 -0.98
C SER A 18 -21.11 46.11 -0.50
N LEU A 19 -22.43 45.97 -0.32
CA LEU A 19 -23.07 44.70 0.04
C LEU A 19 -22.96 43.65 -1.07
N PHE A 20 -23.01 44.07 -2.35
CA PHE A 20 -22.88 43.18 -3.49
C PHE A 20 -21.45 42.61 -3.64
N VAL A 21 -20.43 43.42 -3.34
CA VAL A 21 -19.01 43.00 -3.37
C VAL A 21 -18.72 42.01 -2.24
N ILE A 22 -19.24 42.24 -1.04
CA ILE A 22 -19.09 41.32 0.10
C ILE A 22 -19.68 39.94 -0.25
N LYS A 23 -20.88 39.92 -0.87
CA LYS A 23 -21.55 38.67 -1.29
C LYS A 23 -20.83 37.90 -2.40
N GLN A 24 -19.99 38.56 -3.20
CA GLN A 24 -19.14 37.87 -4.20
C GLN A 24 -17.85 37.32 -3.61
N ASN A 25 -17.29 37.98 -2.59
CA ASN A 25 -16.13 37.47 -1.85
C ASN A 25 -16.49 36.35 -0.86
N GLU A 26 -17.78 36.19 -0.55
CA GLU A 26 -18.35 35.06 0.18
C GLU A 26 -18.60 33.83 -0.73
N LYS A 27 -17.99 33.78 -1.92
CA LYS A 27 -17.79 32.51 -2.61
C LYS A 27 -16.68 31.80 -1.86
N ASP A 28 -17.11 31.05 -0.86
CA ASP A 28 -16.31 30.06 -0.16
C ASP A 28 -15.32 29.43 -1.14
N GLU A 29 -14.04 29.64 -0.88
CA GLU A 29 -12.99 28.75 -1.34
C GLU A 29 -13.27 27.40 -0.69
N LYS A 30 -14.27 26.68 -1.22
CA LYS A 30 -14.43 25.26 -0.99
C LYS A 30 -13.20 24.66 -1.66
N ILE A 31 -12.14 24.54 -0.86
CA ILE A 31 -11.06 23.63 -1.13
C ILE A 31 -11.74 22.28 -1.32
N ASP A 32 -11.94 21.91 -2.59
CA ASP A 32 -12.37 20.59 -2.97
C ASP A 32 -11.21 19.68 -2.58
N TYR A 33 -11.25 19.20 -1.35
CA TYR A 33 -10.57 17.98 -0.96
C TYR A 33 -11.24 16.81 -1.70
N LYS A 34 -11.27 16.86 -3.04
CA LYS A 34 -11.08 15.63 -3.78
C LYS A 34 -9.75 15.12 -3.29
N SER A 35 -9.80 14.23 -2.30
CA SER A 35 -8.76 13.25 -2.09
C SER A 35 -8.39 12.84 -3.50
N LYS A 36 -7.17 13.20 -3.95
CA LYS A 36 -6.62 12.58 -5.13
C LYS A 36 -6.73 11.11 -4.80
N ASN A 37 -7.75 10.44 -5.35
CA ASN A 37 -7.90 9.01 -5.24
C ASN A 37 -6.59 8.53 -5.84
N TYR A 38 -5.68 8.14 -4.97
CA TYR A 38 -4.50 7.42 -5.34
C TYR A 38 -5.08 6.09 -5.81
N GLU A 39 -5.52 6.06 -7.07
CA GLU A 39 -5.55 4.84 -7.89
C GLU A 39 -4.09 4.44 -8.14
N LYS A 40 -3.28 4.37 -7.08
CA LYS A 40 -2.03 3.63 -7.11
C LYS A 40 -2.47 2.19 -7.22
N LYS A 41 -2.58 1.73 -8.47
CA LYS A 41 -2.66 0.33 -8.81
C LYS A 41 -1.52 -0.34 -8.03
N ILE A 42 -1.88 -1.12 -7.03
CA ILE A 42 -0.91 -1.79 -6.17
C ILE A 42 -0.23 -2.83 -7.05
N GLU A 43 1.08 -2.69 -7.22
CA GLU A 43 1.85 -3.65 -7.98
C GLU A 43 2.10 -4.90 -7.14
N PRO A 44 2.03 -6.10 -7.74
CA PRO A 44 2.37 -7.32 -7.02
C PRO A 44 3.85 -7.31 -6.64
N ILE A 45 4.15 -7.89 -5.48
CA ILE A 45 5.51 -8.05 -4.98
C ILE A 45 6.31 -8.95 -5.92
N SER A 46 7.61 -8.70 -6.03
CA SER A 46 8.51 -9.58 -6.79
C SER A 46 8.69 -10.93 -6.08
N LYS A 47 9.11 -11.94 -6.85
CA LYS A 47 9.50 -13.25 -6.29
C LYS A 47 10.66 -13.11 -5.30
N GLU A 48 11.62 -12.21 -5.57
CA GLU A 48 12.69 -11.87 -4.63
C GLU A 48 12.13 -11.39 -3.27
N LEU A 49 11.09 -10.54 -3.28
CA LEU A 49 10.45 -10.07 -2.06
C LEU A 49 9.69 -11.20 -1.36
N ALA A 50 9.06 -12.11 -2.12
CA ALA A 50 8.43 -13.30 -1.57
C ALA A 50 9.45 -14.22 -0.87
N ILE A 51 10.66 -14.40 -1.40
CA ILE A 51 11.75 -15.13 -0.72
C ILE A 51 12.13 -14.42 0.59
N LYS A 52 12.20 -13.09 0.60
CA LYS A 52 12.46 -12.31 1.82
C LYS A 52 11.36 -12.51 2.87
N VAL A 53 10.10 -12.61 2.46
CA VAL A 53 8.98 -12.96 3.35
C VAL A 53 9.19 -14.35 3.95
N LEU A 54 9.54 -15.35 3.14
CA LEU A 54 9.82 -16.71 3.62
C LEU A 54 10.98 -16.72 4.63
N LYS A 55 12.09 -16.04 4.33
CA LYS A 55 13.25 -15.92 5.23
C LYS A 55 12.90 -15.20 6.53
N SER A 56 11.99 -14.24 6.49
CA SER A 56 11.50 -13.55 7.69
C SER A 56 10.72 -14.49 8.61
N LYS A 57 9.89 -15.40 8.07
CA LYS A 57 9.10 -16.36 8.87
C LYS A 57 9.88 -17.59 9.31
N TYR A 58 10.61 -18.21 8.38
CA TYR A 58 11.27 -19.51 8.59
C TYR A 58 12.78 -19.41 8.86
N GLY A 59 13.34 -18.20 8.78
CA GLY A 59 14.75 -17.91 9.05
C GLY A 59 15.63 -17.91 7.81
N ASN A 60 16.90 -17.54 7.99
CA ASN A 60 17.85 -17.37 6.89
C ASN A 60 18.30 -18.67 6.23
N LYS A 61 17.93 -19.83 6.80
CA LYS A 61 18.24 -21.16 6.26
C LYS A 61 17.32 -21.59 5.12
N VAL A 62 16.33 -20.76 4.74
CA VAL A 62 15.48 -21.03 3.57
C VAL A 62 16.33 -21.05 2.30
N SER A 63 16.29 -22.18 1.58
CA SER A 63 17.08 -22.44 0.37
C SER A 63 16.34 -22.18 -0.95
N ASN A 64 15.05 -21.83 -0.89
CA ASN A 64 14.25 -21.56 -2.09
C ASN A 64 14.81 -20.46 -2.99
N THR A 65 14.72 -20.68 -4.30
CA THR A 65 15.01 -19.69 -5.36
C THR A 65 13.71 -19.15 -5.98
N GLU A 66 13.82 -18.19 -6.90
CA GLU A 66 12.67 -17.63 -7.62
C GLU A 66 12.00 -18.65 -8.56
N GLU A 67 12.72 -19.71 -8.93
CA GLU A 67 12.23 -20.77 -9.81
C GLU A 67 11.24 -21.68 -9.07
N ASP A 68 11.43 -21.84 -7.75
CA ASP A 68 10.57 -22.64 -6.88
C ASP A 68 9.21 -21.98 -6.64
N ILE A 69 9.11 -20.67 -6.88
CA ILE A 69 7.90 -19.89 -6.66
C ILE A 69 7.03 -19.90 -7.92
N LYS A 70 5.84 -20.49 -7.81
CA LYS A 70 4.82 -20.51 -8.86
C LYS A 70 3.74 -19.47 -8.58
N GLN A 71 3.35 -18.70 -9.58
CA GLN A 71 2.23 -17.76 -9.45
C GLN A 71 0.93 -18.41 -9.92
N VAL A 72 -0.10 -18.35 -9.08
CA VAL A 72 -1.46 -18.81 -9.38
C VAL A 72 -2.44 -17.73 -8.94
N GLY A 73 -2.99 -16.98 -9.90
CA GLY A 73 -3.85 -15.83 -9.62
C GLY A 73 -3.13 -14.77 -8.79
N ASP A 74 -3.71 -14.43 -7.63
CA ASP A 74 -3.22 -13.42 -6.70
C ASP A 74 -2.30 -13.99 -5.61
N GLU A 75 -1.82 -15.22 -5.80
CA GLU A 75 -1.00 -15.94 -4.84
C GLU A 75 0.29 -16.49 -5.48
N TYR A 76 1.36 -16.48 -4.69
CA TYR A 76 2.54 -17.29 -4.91
C TYR A 76 2.44 -18.58 -4.11
N ILE A 77 2.64 -19.71 -4.77
CA ILE A 77 2.69 -21.05 -4.19
C ILE A 77 4.13 -21.54 -4.21
N VAL A 78 4.62 -21.98 -3.05
CA VAL A 78 6.01 -22.39 -2.86
C VAL A 78 6.08 -23.50 -1.82
N ASP A 79 6.80 -24.58 -2.13
CA ASP A 79 7.18 -25.58 -1.13
C ASP A 79 8.44 -25.10 -0.42
N VAL A 80 8.32 -24.78 0.87
CA VAL A 80 9.39 -24.12 1.61
C VAL A 80 10.46 -25.13 1.98
N HIS A 81 11.70 -24.92 1.53
CA HIS A 81 12.83 -25.77 1.83
C HIS A 81 13.81 -25.05 2.76
N VAL A 82 14.32 -25.76 3.76
CA VAL A 82 15.35 -25.27 4.67
C VAL A 82 16.56 -26.18 4.67
N SER A 83 17.75 -25.59 4.60
CA SER A 83 19.00 -26.34 4.69
C SER A 83 19.31 -26.67 6.15
N VAL A 84 19.43 -27.96 6.45
CA VAL A 84 19.80 -28.52 7.75
C VAL A 84 21.22 -29.07 7.62
N GLU A 85 22.06 -28.72 8.58
CA GLU A 85 23.43 -29.26 8.70
C GLU A 85 23.38 -30.37 9.75
N ASP A 86 23.69 -31.60 9.32
CA ASP A 86 23.86 -32.71 10.25
C ASP A 86 25.33 -32.78 10.67
N GLU A 87 25.61 -32.40 11.91
CA GLU A 87 26.88 -32.73 12.57
C GLU A 87 26.81 -34.18 13.05
N GLU A 88 27.08 -35.15 12.17
CA GLU A 88 27.38 -36.49 12.65
C GLU A 88 28.72 -36.47 13.40
N GLU A 89 28.68 -36.70 14.71
CA GLU A 89 29.87 -36.89 15.56
C GLU A 89 30.77 -37.98 14.96
N GLY A 90 31.81 -37.58 14.23
CA GLY A 90 32.86 -38.46 13.72
C GLY A 90 33.00 -38.54 12.20
N SER A 91 32.16 -37.86 11.41
CA SER A 91 32.34 -37.78 9.95
C SER A 91 33.13 -36.51 9.55
N LEU A 92 34.00 -36.62 8.55
CA LEU A 92 34.82 -35.52 8.01
C LEU A 92 34.04 -34.63 7.01
N GLN A 93 32.75 -34.90 6.79
CA GLN A 93 31.91 -34.19 5.81
C GLN A 93 30.59 -33.79 6.46
N ALA A 94 30.41 -32.48 6.66
CA ALA A 94 29.11 -31.92 6.99
C ALA A 94 28.14 -32.22 5.84
N HIS A 95 27.10 -33.01 6.11
CA HIS A 95 26.04 -33.27 5.15
C HIS A 95 25.00 -32.17 5.30
N VAL A 96 24.83 -31.38 4.23
CA VAL A 96 23.74 -30.39 4.13
C VAL A 96 22.58 -31.07 3.41
N HIS A 97 21.42 -31.14 4.06
CA HIS A 97 20.19 -31.64 3.45
C HIS A 97 19.12 -30.55 3.42
N ASP A 98 18.37 -30.47 2.33
CA ASP A 98 17.20 -29.60 2.23
C ASP A 98 15.96 -30.33 2.69
N GLN A 99 15.35 -29.85 3.77
CA GLN A 99 14.10 -30.38 4.31
C GLN A 99 12.92 -29.50 3.89
N SER A 100 11.90 -30.10 3.27
CA SER A 100 10.63 -29.43 3.01
C SER A 100 9.84 -29.21 4.31
N LEU A 101 9.35 -28.00 4.50
CA LEU A 101 8.41 -27.58 5.55
C LEU A 101 6.96 -27.56 5.06
N GLY A 102 6.73 -27.95 3.81
CA GLY A 102 5.44 -28.00 3.15
C GLY A 102 5.11 -26.76 2.32
N GLU A 103 4.04 -26.90 1.55
CA GLU A 103 3.54 -25.85 0.66
C GLU A 103 2.97 -24.66 1.45
N GLN A 104 3.35 -23.47 1.03
CA GLN A 104 2.88 -22.19 1.56
C GLN A 104 2.36 -21.31 0.43
N LYS A 105 1.39 -20.47 0.78
CA LYS A 105 0.77 -19.50 -0.12
C LYS A 105 1.07 -18.08 0.36
N ILE A 106 1.51 -17.21 -0.52
CA ILE A 106 1.81 -15.79 -0.23
C ILE A 106 0.93 -14.91 -1.10
N ASN A 107 0.16 -13.99 -0.50
CA ASN A 107 -0.60 -13.02 -1.26
C ASN A 107 0.34 -12.04 -1.99
N ILE A 108 0.20 -11.90 -3.31
CA ILE A 108 1.13 -11.10 -4.11
C ILE A 108 1.02 -9.59 -3.86
N TYR A 109 -0.06 -9.09 -3.27
CA TYR A 109 -0.26 -7.67 -3.02
C TYR A 109 0.11 -7.25 -1.60
N THR A 110 -0.01 -8.15 -0.62
CA THR A 110 0.29 -7.85 0.79
C THR A 110 1.58 -8.50 1.29
N GLY A 111 2.06 -9.57 0.65
CA GLY A 111 3.16 -10.39 1.16
C GLY A 111 2.79 -11.22 2.39
N GLU A 112 1.50 -11.31 2.73
CA GLU A 112 1.04 -12.13 3.84
C GLU A 112 1.01 -13.61 3.46
N LEU A 113 1.41 -14.46 4.41
CA LEU A 113 1.29 -15.90 4.27
C LEU A 113 -0.14 -16.32 4.62
N VAL A 114 -0.80 -16.96 3.65
CA VAL A 114 -2.16 -17.45 3.79
C VAL A 114 -2.11 -18.76 4.55
N GLU A 115 -2.37 -18.71 5.85
CA GLU A 115 -2.46 -19.92 6.67
C GLU A 115 -3.71 -20.69 6.31
N GLU A 116 -3.56 -21.93 5.82
CA GLU A 116 -4.68 -22.84 5.75
C GLU A 116 -5.15 -23.15 7.16
N GLN A 117 -6.29 -22.58 7.55
CA GLN A 117 -6.93 -22.96 8.81
C GLN A 117 -7.25 -24.45 8.74
N LYS A 118 -6.44 -25.26 9.43
CA LYS A 118 -6.76 -26.66 9.70
C LYS A 118 -8.11 -26.69 10.41
N LYS A 119 -9.16 -27.07 9.67
CA LYS A 119 -10.49 -27.38 10.22
C LYS A 119 -10.46 -28.67 11.01
#